data_AF-A0A497H8C3-F1
#
_entry.id   AF-A0A497H8C3-F1
#
_cell.length_a   1.000
_cell.length_b   1.000
_cell.length_c   1.000
_cell.angle_alpha   90.00
_cell.angle_beta   90.00
_cell.angle_gamma   90.00
#
_symmetry.space_group_name_H-M   'P 1'
#
loop_
_entity.id
_entity.type
_entity.pdbx_description
1 polymer ?
#
loop_
_entity_poly.entity_id
_entity_poly.type
_entity_poly.pdbx_seq_one_letter_code
_entity_poly.pdbx_strand_id
1 'polypeptide(L)'
;MTIGAGNVVLAPRVGAWAVPAYSTLWIIIFAMVTKGFIAYTATRYLLLSGEHIMDYFSRIPPRGWINLVTILLSVAILPFMIATFLTLLGNAITLFTDVGNYFIWGVIIGYYNSFYRFLWVI
;
A
#
# COMPACT_ATOMS: atom_id res chain seq x y z
N MET A 1 0.90 -6.10 -8.40
CA MET A 1 1.80 -6.17 -7.23
C MET A 1 2.82 -5.06 -7.35
N THR A 2 2.63 -3.95 -6.67
CA THR A 2 3.52 -2.78 -6.73
C THR A 2 4.30 -2.65 -5.42
N ILE A 3 5.52 -2.12 -5.49
CA ILE A 3 6.28 -1.75 -4.30
C ILE A 3 5.58 -0.56 -3.66
N GLY A 4 4.92 -0.80 -2.52
CA GLY A 4 4.27 0.26 -1.75
C GLY A 4 5.29 1.13 -1.01
N ALA A 5 4.95 2.40 -0.80
CA ALA A 5 5.67 3.36 0.03
C ALA A 5 6.14 2.77 1.38
N GLY A 6 5.25 2.04 2.06
CA GLY A 6 5.56 1.40 3.33
C GLY A 6 6.72 0.39 3.26
N ASN A 7 6.85 -0.35 2.16
CA ASN A 7 7.95 -1.33 2.02
C ASN A 7 9.31 -0.64 1.88
N VAL A 8 9.36 0.54 1.22
CA VAL A 8 10.58 1.33 1.03
C VAL A 8 11.09 1.90 2.35
N VAL A 9 10.18 2.27 3.27
CA VAL A 9 10.54 2.80 4.59
C VAL A 9 10.82 1.70 5.60
N LEU A 10 10.04 0.61 5.57
CA LEU A 10 10.16 -0.47 6.53
C LEU A 10 11.41 -1.33 6.27
N ALA A 11 11.83 -1.54 5.02
CA ALA A 11 13.00 -2.38 4.74
C ALA A 11 14.31 -1.84 5.36
N PRO A 12 14.67 -0.54 5.21
CA PRO A 12 15.83 0.03 5.91
C PRO A 12 15.68 0.03 7.43
N ARG A 13 14.46 0.28 7.95
CA ARG A 13 14.21 0.27 9.39
C ARG A 13 14.39 -1.13 9.98
N VAL A 14 13.79 -2.15 9.39
CA VAL A 14 13.95 -3.55 9.83
C VAL A 14 15.42 -4.01 9.70
N GLY A 15 16.16 -3.50 8.71
CA GLY A 15 17.60 -3.71 8.58
C GLY A 15 18.42 -3.03 9.68
N ALA A 16 18.06 -1.80 10.09
CA ALA A 16 18.74 -1.07 11.16
C ALA A 16 18.58 -1.71 12.54
N TRP A 17 17.47 -2.44 12.75
CA TRP A 17 17.21 -3.18 14.00
C TRP A 17 17.83 -4.58 14.00
N ALA A 18 18.50 -5.00 12.92
CA ALA A 18 19.14 -6.31 12.81
C ALA A 18 20.48 -6.34 13.55
N VAL A 19 20.45 -6.69 14.84
CA VAL A 19 21.64 -7.03 15.61
C VAL A 19 21.56 -8.52 15.95
N PRO A 20 22.42 -9.40 15.39
CA PRO A 20 23.53 -9.19 14.45
C PRO A 20 23.09 -8.88 13.01
N ALA A 21 24.03 -8.35 12.21
CA ALA A 21 23.79 -7.97 10.82
C ALA A 21 23.13 -9.10 10.03
N TYR A 22 22.13 -8.75 9.22
CA TYR A 22 21.34 -9.67 8.38
C TYR A 22 20.41 -10.65 9.12
N SER A 23 20.33 -10.58 10.46
CA SER A 23 19.44 -11.46 11.24
C SER A 23 17.96 -11.33 10.86
N THR A 24 17.51 -10.17 10.36
CA THR A 24 16.10 -9.93 10.00
C THR A 24 15.77 -10.21 8.53
N LEU A 25 16.75 -10.62 7.70
CA LEU A 25 16.50 -10.86 6.27
C LEU A 25 15.44 -11.93 6.02
N TRP A 26 15.38 -12.96 6.87
CA TRP A 26 14.39 -14.03 6.72
C TRP A 26 12.94 -13.51 6.83
N ILE A 27 12.70 -12.47 7.64
CA ILE A 27 11.38 -11.84 7.80
C ILE A 27 10.95 -11.19 6.49
N ILE A 28 11.89 -10.51 5.83
CA ILE A 28 11.64 -9.82 4.54
C ILE A 28 11.34 -10.85 3.45
N ILE A 29 12.13 -11.92 3.37
CA ILE A 29 11.93 -13.00 2.40
C ILE A 29 10.58 -13.67 2.65
N PHE A 30 10.26 -14.00 3.91
CA PHE A 30 8.99 -14.61 4.27
C PHE A 30 7.79 -13.72 3.91
N ALA A 31 7.88 -12.41 4.20
CA ALA A 31 6.84 -11.44 3.82
C ALA A 31 6.67 -11.33 2.29
N MET A 32 7.77 -11.43 1.53
CA MET A 32 7.73 -11.40 0.06
C MET A 32 7.06 -12.66 -0.51
N VAL A 33 7.45 -13.85 -0.02
CA VAL A 33 6.89 -15.13 -0.46
C VAL A 33 5.40 -15.22 -0.15
N THR A 34 4.99 -14.88 1.07
CA THR A 34 3.57 -14.91 1.47
C THR A 34 2.72 -13.93 0.67
N LYS A 35 3.17 -12.69 0.48
CA LYS A 35 2.48 -11.71 -0.38
C LYS A 35 2.39 -12.20 -1.83
N GLY A 36 3.47 -12.75 -2.38
CA GLY A 36 3.51 -13.30 -3.73
C GLY A 36 2.53 -14.47 -3.91
N PHE A 37 2.51 -15.38 -2.94
CA PHE A 37 1.59 -16.52 -2.94
C PHE A 37 0.11 -16.09 -2.90
N ILE A 38 -0.22 -15.13 -2.04
CA ILE A 38 -1.59 -14.57 -1.97
C ILE A 38 -1.95 -13.88 -3.31
N ALA A 39 -1.03 -13.11 -3.90
CA ALA A 39 -1.27 -12.48 -5.21
C ALA A 39 -1.57 -13.52 -6.29
N TYR A 40 -0.73 -14.55 -6.37
CA TYR A 40 -0.81 -15.57 -7.40
C TYR A 40 -2.09 -16.39 -7.28
N THR A 41 -2.45 -16.80 -6.07
CA THR A 41 -3.69 -17.54 -5.83
C THR A 41 -4.92 -16.69 -6.13
N ALA A 42 -4.88 -15.41 -5.75
CA ALA A 42 -5.95 -14.46 -6.04
C ALA A 42 -6.17 -14.22 -7.54
N THR A 43 -5.10 -13.95 -8.29
CA THR A 43 -5.19 -13.71 -9.73
C THR A 43 -5.56 -14.98 -10.49
N ARG A 44 -5.03 -16.15 -10.08
CA ARG A 44 -5.40 -17.44 -10.65
C ARG A 44 -6.89 -17.74 -10.43
N TYR A 45 -7.41 -17.45 -9.24
CA TYR A 45 -8.84 -17.61 -8.97
C TYR A 45 -9.69 -16.72 -9.89
N LEU A 46 -9.35 -15.44 -9.99
CA LEU A 46 -10.06 -14.49 -10.86
C LEU A 46 -10.03 -14.96 -12.33
N LEU A 47 -8.89 -15.45 -12.80
CA LEU A 47 -8.72 -15.90 -14.18
C LEU A 47 -9.52 -17.18 -14.49
N LEU A 48 -9.62 -18.12 -13.54
CA LEU A 48 -10.33 -19.38 -13.73
C LEU A 48 -11.84 -19.30 -13.48
N SER A 49 -12.27 -18.50 -12.51
CA SER A 49 -13.69 -18.35 -12.15
C SER A 49 -14.40 -17.24 -12.92
N GLY A 50 -13.65 -16.24 -13.40
CA GLY A 50 -14.21 -15.00 -13.95
C GLY A 50 -14.89 -14.11 -12.90
N GLU A 51 -14.92 -14.53 -11.62
CA GLU A 51 -15.54 -13.78 -10.52
C GLU A 51 -14.46 -13.18 -9.59
N HIS A 52 -14.74 -12.02 -9.01
CA HIS A 52 -13.85 -11.45 -8.01
C HIS A 52 -13.96 -12.23 -6.70
N ILE A 53 -12.86 -12.40 -5.98
CA ILE A 53 -12.81 -13.21 -4.75
C ILE A 53 -13.79 -12.69 -3.68
N MET A 54 -14.05 -11.38 -3.68
CA MET A 54 -15.02 -10.75 -2.77
C MET A 54 -16.45 -11.20 -3.08
N ASP A 55 -16.77 -11.49 -4.34
CA ASP A 55 -18.09 -12.02 -4.72
C ASP A 55 -18.24 -13.44 -4.18
N TYR A 56 -17.17 -14.23 -4.21
CA TYR A 56 -17.14 -15.55 -3.59
C TYR A 56 -17.31 -15.49 -2.07
N PHE A 57 -16.61 -14.58 -1.38
CA PHE A 57 -16.76 -14.39 0.06
C PHE A 57 -18.14 -13.88 0.50
N SER A 58 -18.91 -13.28 -0.41
CA SER A 58 -20.31 -12.94 -0.13
C SER A 58 -21.22 -14.17 -0.01
N ARG A 59 -20.87 -15.27 -0.70
CA ARG A 59 -21.68 -16.49 -0.78
C ARG A 59 -21.39 -17.50 0.34
N ILE A 60 -20.19 -17.44 0.95
CA ILE A 60 -19.77 -18.35 2.02
C ILE A 60 -20.42 -17.97 3.36
N PRO A 61 -21.03 -18.91 4.10
CA PRO A 61 -21.57 -18.64 5.44
C PRO A 61 -20.43 -18.50 6.49
N PRO A 62 -20.47 -17.53 7.42
CA PRO A 62 -21.48 -16.47 7.58
C PRO A 62 -21.40 -15.43 6.46
N ARG A 63 -22.52 -15.12 5.82
CA ARG A 63 -22.54 -14.39 4.53
C ARG A 63 -21.92 -12.99 4.65
N GLY A 64 -20.91 -12.70 3.83
CA GLY A 64 -20.41 -11.35 3.60
C GLY A 64 -19.64 -10.68 4.74
N TRP A 65 -19.38 -11.37 5.85
CA TRP A 65 -18.62 -10.79 6.98
C TRP A 65 -17.21 -10.38 6.58
N ILE A 66 -16.52 -11.20 5.77
CA ILE A 66 -15.17 -10.90 5.26
C ILE A 66 -15.21 -9.62 4.43
N ASN A 67 -16.21 -9.46 3.57
CA ASN A 67 -16.35 -8.23 2.77
C ASN A 67 -16.52 -7.01 3.68
N LEU A 68 -17.38 -7.09 4.70
CA LEU A 68 -17.58 -5.99 5.64
C LEU A 68 -16.28 -5.62 6.37
N VAL A 69 -15.54 -6.62 6.87
CA VAL A 69 -14.24 -6.41 7.52
C VAL A 69 -13.23 -5.78 6.56
N THR A 70 -13.15 -6.26 5.31
CA THR A 70 -12.22 -5.71 4.31
C THR A 70 -12.58 -4.28 3.92
N ILE A 71 -13.86 -3.93 3.83
CA ILE A 71 -14.31 -2.55 3.55
C ILE A 71 -13.92 -1.64 4.71
N LEU A 72 -14.20 -2.06 5.95
CA LEU A 72 -13.89 -1.27 7.14
C LEU A 72 -12.37 -1.04 7.27
N LEU A 73 -11.58 -2.09 7.08
CA LEU A 73 -10.12 -1.98 7.04
C LEU A 73 -9.64 -1.09 5.90
N SER A 74 -10.24 -1.18 4.71
CA SER A 74 -9.87 -0.34 3.58
C SER A 74 -10.13 1.12 3.86
N VAL A 75 -11.31 1.47 4.37
CA VAL A 75 -11.66 2.85 4.75
C VAL A 75 -10.70 3.40 5.80
N ALA A 76 -10.30 2.58 6.77
CA ALA A 76 -9.35 2.98 7.80
C ALA A 76 -7.93 3.15 7.24
N ILE A 77 -7.42 2.22 6.41
CA ILE A 77 -6.01 2.13 6.01
C ILE A 77 -5.68 2.98 4.77
N LEU A 78 -6.59 3.09 3.81
CA LEU A 78 -6.39 3.86 2.58
C LEU A 78 -5.93 5.31 2.80
N PRO A 79 -6.54 6.11 3.71
CA PRO A 79 -6.06 7.49 3.94
C PRO A 79 -4.62 7.52 4.46
N PHE A 80 -4.24 6.58 5.33
CA PHE A 80 -2.85 6.48 5.80
C PHE A 80 -1.89 6.09 4.68
N MET A 81 -2.29 5.16 3.80
CA MET A 81 -1.49 4.80 2.63
C MET A 81 -1.25 6.02 1.73
N ILE A 82 -2.29 6.78 1.39
CA ILE A 82 -2.16 7.99 0.57
C ILE A 82 -1.24 9.02 1.24
N ALA A 83 -1.43 9.26 2.54
CA ALA A 83 -0.59 10.18 3.31
C ALA A 83 0.89 9.75 3.31
N THR A 84 1.18 8.46 3.51
CA THR A 84 2.57 7.96 3.48
C THR A 84 3.22 8.12 2.09
N PHE A 85 2.47 7.90 1.01
CA PHE A 85 2.97 8.16 -0.34
C PHE A 85 3.30 9.64 -0.57
N LEU A 86 2.40 10.55 -0.18
CA LEU A 86 2.59 11.99 -0.37
C LEU A 86 3.78 12.53 0.44
N THR A 87 3.92 12.08 1.69
CA THR A 87 5.04 12.50 2.56
C THR A 87 6.38 11.95 2.09
N LEU A 88 6.44 10.71 1.59
CA LEU A 88 7.67 10.16 1.00
C LEU A 88 8.11 10.92 -0.25
N LEU A 89 7.14 11.28 -1.09
CA LEU A 89 7.41 12.03 -2.32
C LEU A 89 7.85 13.45 -1.99
N GLY A 90 7.21 14.10 -1.00
CA GLY A 90 7.65 15.37 -0.45
C GLY A 90 9.07 15.31 0.12
N ASN A 91 9.41 14.26 0.86
CA ASN A 91 10.75 14.05 1.42
C ASN A 91 11.81 13.85 0.34
N ALA A 92 11.48 13.12 -0.74
CA ALA A 92 12.37 12.96 -1.88
C ALA A 92 12.66 14.31 -2.55
N ILE A 93 11.65 15.14 -2.76
CA ILE A 93 11.82 16.48 -3.37
C ILE A 93 12.70 17.38 -2.50
N THR A 94 12.45 17.42 -1.19
CA THR A 94 13.26 18.23 -0.27
C THR A 94 14.71 17.78 -0.25
N LEU A 95 14.99 16.47 -0.33
CA LEU A 95 16.35 15.95 -0.40
C LEU A 95 17.10 16.36 -1.67
N PHE A 96 16.41 16.51 -2.81
CA PHE A 96 17.04 16.88 -4.07
C PHE A 96 17.15 18.39 -4.29
N THR A 97 16.21 19.17 -3.74
CA THR A 97 16.14 20.62 -3.99
C THR A 97 16.62 21.45 -2.80
N ASP A 98 16.77 20.87 -1.60
CA ASP A 98 17.02 21.57 -0.33
C ASP A 98 16.04 22.72 -0.03
N VAL A 99 14.91 22.76 -0.73
CA VAL A 99 13.92 23.84 -0.62
C VAL A 99 12.68 23.33 0.08
N GLY A 100 12.31 24.00 1.18
CA GLY A 100 11.02 23.81 1.85
C GLY A 100 10.93 22.57 2.75
N ASN A 101 9.77 22.41 3.38
CA ASN A 101 9.48 21.31 4.32
C ASN A 101 8.71 20.18 3.60
N TYR A 102 9.04 18.93 3.90
CA TYR A 102 8.43 17.73 3.32
C TYR A 102 6.90 17.71 3.44
N PHE A 103 6.34 18.27 4.52
CA PHE A 103 4.90 18.32 4.74
C PHE A 103 4.19 19.26 3.75
N ILE A 104 4.79 20.41 3.46
CA ILE A 104 4.22 21.43 2.56
C ILE A 104 4.19 20.89 1.13
N TRP A 105 5.28 20.26 0.67
CA TRP A 105 5.32 19.62 -0.64
C TRP A 105 4.31 18.49 -0.78
N GLY A 106 4.18 17.63 0.25
CA GLY A 106 3.19 16.55 0.25
C GLY A 106 1.76 17.07 0.11
N VAL A 107 1.42 18.16 0.81
CA VAL A 107 0.09 18.79 0.74
C VAL A 107 -0.14 19.44 -0.62
N ILE A 108 0.82 20.19 -1.15
CA ILE A 108 0.72 20.85 -2.47
C ILE A 108 0.47 19.82 -3.57
N ILE A 109 1.22 18.71 -3.57
CA ILE A 109 1.08 17.65 -4.58
C ILE A 109 -0.26 16.93 -4.44
N GLY A 110 -0.73 16.71 -3.21
CA GLY A 110 -2.05 16.14 -2.95
C GLY A 110 -3.20 17.01 -3.48
N TYR A 111 -3.14 18.32 -3.24
CA TYR A 111 -4.11 19.28 -3.76
C TYR A 111 -4.06 19.37 -5.29
N TYR A 112 -2.86 19.45 -5.87
CA TYR A 112 -2.66 19.47 -7.31
C TYR A 112 -3.30 18.23 -7.95
N ASN A 113 -2.99 17.02 -7.48
CA ASN A 113 -3.60 15.79 -8.03
C ASN A 113 -5.13 15.77 -7.93
N SER A 114 -5.68 16.24 -6.82
CA SER A 114 -7.14 16.29 -6.61
C SER A 114 -7.82 17.28 -7.55
N PHE A 115 -7.18 18.43 -7.80
CA PHE A 115 -7.66 19.47 -8.70
C PHE A 115 -7.65 19.02 -10.18
N TYR A 116 -6.56 18.39 -10.64
CA TYR A 116 -6.48 17.89 -12.02
C TYR A 116 -7.49 16.77 -12.28
N ARG A 117 -7.74 15.93 -11.28
CA ARG A 117 -8.75 14.87 -11.38
C ARG A 117 -10.18 15.42 -11.41
N PHE A 118 -10.45 16.54 -10.75
CA PHE A 118 -11.73 17.24 -10.83
C PHE A 118 -11.95 17.88 -12.21
N LEU A 119 -10.91 18.48 -12.80
CA LEU A 119 -10.96 19.06 -14.14
C LEU A 119 -11.17 18.05 -15.28
N TRP A 120 -10.77 16.78 -15.08
CA TRP A 120 -10.94 15.72 -16.10
C TRP A 120 -12.32 15.03 -16.04
N VAL A 121 -13.14 15.34 -15.04
CA VAL A 121 -14.48 14.76 -14.84
C VAL A 121 -15.58 15.73 -15.32
N ILE A 122 -15.24 16.97 -15.64
CA ILE A 122 -16.10 18.01 -16.25
C ILE A 122 -15.75 18.13 -17.73
#